data_AF-A0A8I1WFW1-F1
#
_entry.id   AF-A0A8I1WFW1-F1
#
_cell.length_a   1.000
_cell.length_b   1.000
_cell.length_c   1.000
_cell.angle_alpha   90.00
_cell.angle_beta   90.00
_cell.angle_gamma   90.00
#
_symmetry.space_group_name_H-M   'P 1'
#
loop_
_entity.id
_entity.type
_entity.pdbx_description
1 polymer ?
#
loop_
_entity_poly.entity_id
_entity_poly.type
_entity_poly.pdbx_seq_one_letter_code
_entity_poly.pdbx_strand_id
1 'polypeptide(L)' 'MKKIITDRNGKTVYEDDLIKFKRSERIYKVINKNGHMGCYENGEFIPLCKILRNFEIVKRTGR' A
#
# COMPACT_ATOMS: atom_id res chain seq x y z
N MET A 1 13.11 -12.16 5.98
CA MET A 1 11.86 -12.70 5.42
C MET A 1 10.99 -11.54 4.95
N LYS A 2 10.65 -11.47 3.65
CA LYS A 2 9.76 -10.43 3.12
C LYS A 2 8.36 -10.62 3.71
N LYS A 3 7.87 -9.67 4.50
CA LYS A 3 6.45 -9.64 4.91
C LYS A 3 5.64 -9.37 3.65
N ILE A 4 5.02 -10.43 3.10
CA ILE A 4 4.18 -10.34 1.91
C ILE A 4 2.86 -9.70 2.36
N ILE A 5 2.61 -8.45 1.94
CA ILE A 5 1.30 -7.82 2.10
C ILE A 5 0.54 -8.03 0.79
N THR A 6 -0.71 -8.45 0.90
CA THR A 6 -1.64 -8.55 -0.23
C THR A 6 -2.70 -7.46 -0.13
N ASP A 7 -3.10 -6.90 -1.27
CA ASP A 7 -4.26 -6.03 -1.36
C ASP A 7 -5.57 -6.79 -1.09
N ARG A 8 -6.71 -6.10 -1.14
CA ARG A 8 -8.01 -6.74 -0.92
C ARG A 8 -8.37 -7.82 -1.93
N ASN A 9 -7.73 -7.83 -3.10
CA ASN A 9 -7.96 -8.76 -4.20
C ASN A 9 -6.93 -9.93 -4.17
N GLY A 10 -6.15 -10.06 -3.11
CA GLY A 10 -5.11 -11.08 -2.98
C GLY A 10 -3.86 -10.79 -3.80
N LYS A 11 -3.72 -9.61 -4.41
CA LYS A 11 -2.53 -9.24 -5.19
C LYS A 11 -1.42 -8.79 -4.26
N THR A 12 -0.23 -9.36 -4.40
CA THR A 12 0.97 -8.89 -3.69
C THR A 12 1.24 -7.43 -3.99
N VAL A 13 1.56 -6.68 -2.94
CA VAL A 13 1.94 -5.27 -2.95
C VAL A 13 3.46 -5.15 -2.98
N TYR A 14 3.96 -4.26 -3.83
CA TYR A 14 5.38 -3.93 -3.94
C TYR A 14 5.64 -2.46 -3.59
N GLU A 15 6.91 -2.14 -3.37
CA GLU A 15 7.33 -0.75 -3.28
C GLU A 15 7.08 -0.05 -4.61
N ASP A 16 6.82 1.26 -4.53
CA ASP A 16 6.41 2.13 -5.63
C ASP A 16 5.02 1.89 -6.22
N ASP A 17 4.35 0.75 -5.94
CA ASP A 17 2.97 0.50 -6.39
C ASP A 17 2.04 1.66 -6.01
N LEU A 18 1.03 1.91 -6.84
CA LEU A 18 0.00 2.89 -6.54
C LEU A 18 -1.23 2.19 -5.98
N ILE A 19 -1.72 2.67 -4.83
CA ILE A 19 -2.90 2.14 -4.16
C ILE A 19 -3.98 3.21 -3.97
N LYS A 20 -5.23 2.76 -3.85
CA LYS A 20 -6.39 3.58 -3.50
C LYS A 20 -7.11 2.95 -2.33
N PHE A 21 -7.49 3.76 -1.33
CA PHE A 21 -8.33 3.31 -0.22
C PHE A 21 -9.80 3.32 -0.62
N LYS A 22 -10.61 2.38 -0.09
CA LYS A 22 -12.02 2.21 -0.49
C LYS A 22 -12.88 3.48 -0.38
N ARG A 23 -12.54 4.38 0.56
CA ARG A 23 -13.29 5.63 0.83
C ARG A 23 -12.53 6.90 0.42
N SER A 24 -11.39 6.76 -0.26
CA SER A 24 -10.59 7.90 -0.71
C SER A 24 -10.52 7.89 -2.22
N GLU A 25 -10.74 9.05 -2.85
CA GLU A 25 -10.46 9.26 -4.28
C GLU A 25 -8.97 9.42 -4.58
N ARG A 26 -8.16 9.64 -3.53
CA ARG A 26 -6.72 9.87 -3.68
C ARG A 26 -5.97 8.56 -3.94
N ILE A 27 -4.92 8.69 -4.73
CA ILE A 27 -3.96 7.62 -5.02
C ILE A 27 -2.71 7.88 -4.20
N TYR A 28 -2.22 6.84 -3.55
CA TYR A 28 -1.04 6.89 -2.70
C TYR A 28 0.03 5.97 -3.27
N LYS A 29 1.27 6.44 -3.23
CA LYS A 29 2.43 5.63 -3.59
C LYS A 29 2.86 4.79 -2.39
N VAL A 30 3.03 3.49 -2.61
CA VAL A 30 3.54 2.58 -1.60
C VAL A 30 5.03 2.79 -1.42
N ILE A 31 5.46 2.86 -0.17
CA ILE A 31 6.85 3.03 0.24
C ILE A 31 7.23 1.98 1.29
N ASN A 32 8.51 1.66 1.38
CA ASN A 32 9.06 0.91 2.49
C ASN A 32 9.68 1.87 3.52
N LYS A 33 9.18 1.87 4.75
CA LYS A 33 9.75 2.61 5.88
C LYS A 33 10.09 1.64 6.99
N ASN A 34 11.38 1.53 7.31
CA ASN A 34 11.89 0.66 8.39
C ASN A 34 11.37 -0.80 8.30
N GLY A 35 11.25 -1.35 7.09
CA GLY A 35 10.76 -2.72 6.87
C GLY A 35 9.24 -2.87 6.88
N HIS A 36 8.51 -1.76 6.93
CA HIS A 36 7.06 -1.72 6.84
C HIS A 36 6.62 -1.08 5.53
N MET A 37 5.77 -1.80 4.78
CA MET A 37 5.11 -1.27 3.60
C MET A 37 3.93 -0.38 4.03
N GLY A 38 3.86 0.82 3.48
CA GLY A 38 2.90 1.84 3.86
C GLY A 38 2.76 2.93 2.82
N CYS A 39 2.03 3.99 3.14
CA CYS A 39 2.01 5.22 2.38
C CYS A 39 1.90 6.42 3.33
N TYR A 40 2.14 7.63 2.82
CA TYR A 40 1.89 8.85 3.58
C TYR A 40 0.52 9.44 3.22
N GLU A 41 -0.30 9.69 4.23
CA GLU A 41 -1.55 10.43 4.12
C GLU A 41 -1.48 11.62 5.07
N ASN A 42 -1.62 12.84 4.54
CA ASN A 42 -1.55 14.08 5.33
C ASN A 42 -0.30 14.19 6.24
N GLY A 43 0.85 13.67 5.78
CA GLY A 43 2.12 13.67 6.54
C GLY A 43 2.29 12.52 7.53
N GLU A 44 1.25 11.72 7.78
CA GLU A 44 1.31 10.55 8.64
C GLU A 44 1.65 9.29 7.84
N PHE A 45 2.54 8.44 8.36
CA PHE A 45 2.84 7.16 7.76
C PHE A 45 1.80 6.11 8.17
N ILE A 46 1.07 5.58 7.20
CA ILE A 46 0.06 4.54 7.40
C ILE A 46 0.63 3.18 6.95
N PRO A 47 0.92 2.24 7.88
CA PRO A 47 1.36 0.90 7.52
C PRO A 47 0.20 0.10 6.91
N LEU A 48 0.40 -0.49 5.73
CA LEU A 48 -0.65 -1.28 5.04
C LEU A 48 -1.06 -2.52 5.83
N CYS A 49 -0.16 -3.05 6.67
CA CYS A 49 -0.46 -4.19 7.53
C CYS A 49 -1.51 -3.88 8.62
N LYS A 50 -1.77 -2.60 8.92
CA LYS A 50 -2.81 -2.19 9.89
C LYS A 50 -4.19 -2.02 9.25
N ILE A 51 -4.23 -1.90 7.93
CA ILE A 51 -5.45 -1.59 7.16
C ILE A 51 -5.67 -2.62 6.05
N LEU A 52 -5.27 -3.87 6.34
CA LEU A 52 -5.45 -5.00 5.44
C LEU A 52 -6.88 -5.01 4.89
N ARG A 53 -7.01 -5.20 3.57
CA ARG A 53 -8.28 -5.24 2.83
C ARG A 53 -9.01 -3.91 2.61
N ASN A 54 -8.52 -2.79 3.13
CA ASN A 54 -9.13 -1.46 2.90
C ASN A 54 -8.56 -0.70 1.69
N PHE A 55 -7.66 -1.33 0.93
CA PHE A 55 -7.03 -0.74 -0.25
C PHE A 55 -6.97 -1.72 -1.41
N GLU A 56 -6.81 -1.17 -2.60
CA GLU A 56 -6.53 -1.92 -3.82
C GLU A 56 -5.36 -1.29 -4.59
N ILE A 57 -4.61 -2.13 -5.31
CA ILE A 57 -3.56 -1.67 -6.22
C ILE A 57 -4.23 -1.16 -7.51
N VAL A 58 -4.02 0.11 -7.84
CA VAL A 58 -4.53 0.74 -9.06
C VAL A 58 -3.51 0.75 -10.19
N LYS A 59 -2.21 0.76 -9.88
CA LYS A 59 -1.13 0.65 -10.87
C LYS A 59 0.08 -0.04 -10.27
N ARG A 60 0.71 -0.93 -11.04
CA ARG A 60 2.03 -1.49 -10.73
C ARG A 60 3.12 -0.70 -11.41
N THR A 61 4.15 -0.40 -10.65
CA THR A 61 5.23 0.52 -11.07
C THR A 61 6.61 -0.03 -10.70
N GLY A 62 6.71 -0.96 -9.75
CA GLY A 62 7.98 -1.56 -9.29
C GLY A 62 8.31 -2.92 -9.91
N ARG A 63 8.12 -3.11 -11.23
CA ARG A 63 8.59 -4.30 -11.95
C ARG A 63 9.76 -3.98 -12.86
#